data_AF-A0A497PV97-F1
#
_entry.id   AF-A0A497PV97-F1
#
_cell.length_a   1.000
_cell.length_b   1.000
_cell.length_c   1.000
_cell.angle_alpha   90.00
_cell.angle_beta   90.00
_cell.angle_gamma   90.00
#
_symmetry.space_group_name_H-M   'P 1'
#
loop_
_entity.id
_entity.type
_entity.pdbx_description
1 polymer ?
#
loop_
_entity_poly.entity_id
_entity_poly.type
_entity_poly.pdbx_seq_one_letter_code
_entity_poly.pdbx_strand_id
1 'polypeptide(L)'
;MGRGVKRFHVERGSIEAHDLVSGAIKFEIAIPLVVDKQSVTSSSLTTLDGYAKWKLSNFSKDYIDYIYVELEYGSAGAGDVDLYNITDGSKIADLVAPSGATSHTITRVDVTSALKAITSEKTIGIQAAGDGTNALDVYSAKLIIVMSFS
;
A
#
# COMPACT_ATOMS: atom_id res chain seq x y z
N MET A 1 32.34 24.52 31.46
CA MET A 1 32.22 24.96 30.04
C MET A 1 30.95 24.35 29.46
N GLY A 2 29.85 25.10 29.43
CA GLY A 2 28.57 24.65 28.86
C GLY A 2 28.51 24.93 27.37
N ARG A 3 28.28 23.90 26.54
CA ARG A 3 28.04 24.06 25.09
C ARG A 3 26.70 24.75 24.90
N GLY A 4 26.73 26.02 24.50
CA GLY A 4 25.52 26.77 24.13
C GLY A 4 24.87 26.15 22.89
N VAL A 5 23.56 25.92 22.96
CA VAL A 5 22.75 25.50 21.80
C VAL A 5 22.77 26.64 20.77
N LYS A 6 23.33 26.40 19.59
CA LYS A 6 23.23 27.33 18.46
C LYS A 6 21.79 27.34 17.97
N ARG A 7 21.06 28.45 18.17
CA ARG A 7 19.75 28.66 17.55
C ARG A 7 19.97 29.22 16.15
N PHE A 8 19.45 28.53 15.15
CA PHE A 8 19.37 29.04 13.79
C PHE A 8 18.05 29.79 13.63
N HIS A 9 18.13 31.03 13.18
CA HIS A 9 16.96 31.83 12.81
C HIS A 9 16.65 31.50 11.35
N VAL A 10 15.53 30.83 11.10
CA VAL A 10 15.00 30.61 9.75
C VAL A 10 13.96 31.69 9.53
N GLU A 11 14.26 32.67 8.68
CA GLU A 11 13.32 33.75 8.36
C GLU A 11 12.08 33.21 7.65
N ARG A 12 10.92 33.84 7.85
CA ARG A 12 9.72 33.53 7.06
C ARG A 12 10.02 33.81 5.58
N GLY A 13 10.04 32.77 4.75
CA GLY A 13 10.42 32.85 3.33
C GLY A 13 11.80 32.27 2.99
N SER A 14 12.50 31.62 3.93
CA SER A 14 13.84 31.02 3.69
C SER A 14 13.88 29.91 2.63
N ILE A 15 12.72 29.46 2.17
CA ILE A 15 12.56 28.49 1.09
C ILE A 15 11.43 29.04 0.22
N GLU A 16 11.76 29.50 -0.97
CA GLU A 16 10.78 29.92 -1.96
C GLU A 16 10.38 28.72 -2.85
N ALA A 17 9.21 28.80 -3.50
CA ALA A 17 8.74 27.70 -4.35
C ALA A 17 9.71 27.35 -5.49
N HIS A 18 10.55 28.29 -5.92
CA HIS A 18 11.58 28.08 -6.92
C HIS A 18 12.88 27.46 -6.37
N ASP A 19 13.08 27.47 -5.04
CA ASP A 19 14.15 26.75 -4.34
C ASP A 19 13.81 25.27 -4.14
N LEU A 20 12.52 24.92 -4.27
CA LEU A 20 12.03 23.55 -4.28
C LEU A 20 12.08 23.02 -5.71
N VAL A 21 12.99 22.10 -5.98
CA VAL A 21 12.96 21.33 -7.24
C VAL A 21 11.60 20.63 -7.34
N SER A 22 10.98 20.59 -8.53
CA SER A 22 9.74 19.85 -8.74
C SER A 22 9.88 18.41 -8.18
N GLY A 23 8.96 18.01 -7.29
CA GLY A 23 9.03 16.73 -6.59
C GLY A 23 9.96 16.67 -5.38
N ALA A 24 10.51 17.80 -4.91
CA ALA A 24 11.36 17.88 -3.72
C ALA A 24 10.61 17.51 -2.43
N ILE A 25 9.30 17.74 -2.38
CA ILE A 25 8.45 17.33 -1.26
C ILE A 25 7.52 16.22 -1.73
N LYS A 26 7.73 15.03 -1.17
CA LYS A 26 6.88 13.86 -1.36
C LYS A 26 6.14 13.54 -0.08
N PHE A 27 4.86 13.24 -0.21
CA PHE A 27 4.01 12.81 0.89
C PHE A 27 3.59 11.36 0.66
N GLU A 28 3.74 10.53 1.68
CA GLU A 28 3.15 9.19 1.70
C GLU A 28 1.85 9.22 2.52
N ILE A 29 0.76 8.77 1.91
CA ILE A 29 -0.51 8.53 2.58
C ILE A 29 -0.69 7.01 2.67
N ALA A 30 -0.80 6.49 3.88
CA ALA A 30 -1.05 5.07 4.13
C ALA A 30 -2.52 4.84 4.48
N ILE A 31 -3.26 4.15 3.59
CA ILE A 31 -4.65 3.76 3.80
C ILE A 31 -4.68 2.28 4.18
N PRO A 32 -5.12 1.91 5.39
CA PRO A 32 -5.17 0.52 5.79
C PRO A 32 -6.22 -0.25 4.98
N LEU A 33 -5.86 -1.45 4.55
CA LEU A 33 -6.75 -2.44 3.93
C LEU A 33 -6.98 -3.64 4.87
N VAL A 34 -5.95 -4.06 5.61
CA VAL A 34 -6.02 -5.08 6.67
C VAL A 34 -5.26 -4.56 7.89
N VAL A 35 -5.90 -4.56 9.06
CA VAL A 35 -5.35 -3.98 10.30
C VAL A 35 -5.06 -5.01 11.39
N ASP A 36 -5.70 -6.17 11.32
CA ASP A 36 -5.52 -7.28 12.26
C ASP A 36 -5.08 -8.54 11.50
N LYS A 37 -4.30 -9.39 12.18
CA LYS A 37 -3.84 -10.66 11.60
C LYS A 37 -5.03 -11.52 11.18
N GLN A 38 -5.02 -11.96 9.93
CA GLN A 38 -5.97 -12.92 9.38
C GLN A 38 -5.24 -14.10 8.75
N SER A 39 -5.80 -15.29 8.92
CA SER A 39 -5.20 -16.56 8.48
C SER A 39 -6.13 -17.28 7.52
N VAL A 40 -5.62 -17.66 6.35
CA VAL A 40 -6.37 -18.42 5.33
C VAL A 40 -5.67 -19.72 5.02
N THR A 41 -6.32 -20.85 5.31
CA THR A 41 -5.83 -22.20 4.94
C THR A 41 -6.37 -22.68 3.60
N SER A 42 -7.53 -22.16 3.16
CA SER A 42 -8.17 -22.52 1.90
C SER A 42 -7.23 -22.32 0.71
N SER A 43 -7.19 -23.28 -0.22
CA SER A 43 -6.49 -23.15 -1.51
C SER A 43 -7.21 -22.24 -2.51
N SER A 44 -8.44 -21.83 -2.19
CA SER A 44 -9.21 -20.86 -2.95
C SER A 44 -9.09 -19.47 -2.31
N LEU A 45 -8.89 -18.45 -3.15
CA LEU A 45 -8.83 -17.05 -2.74
C LEU A 45 -10.07 -16.66 -1.92
N THR A 46 -9.80 -16.11 -0.74
CA THR A 46 -10.80 -15.64 0.21
C THR A 46 -10.55 -14.16 0.45
N THR A 47 -11.61 -13.35 0.36
CA THR A 47 -11.52 -11.92 0.69
C THR A 47 -11.34 -11.76 2.19
N LEU A 48 -10.31 -11.03 2.57
CA LEU A 48 -10.02 -10.71 3.97
C LEU A 48 -10.92 -9.58 4.47
N ASP A 49 -11.11 -9.53 5.78
CA ASP A 49 -11.80 -8.43 6.46
C ASP A 49 -10.96 -7.15 6.38
N GLY A 50 -11.63 -6.06 6.02
CA GLY A 50 -11.03 -4.75 5.81
C GLY A 50 -10.97 -4.36 4.34
N TYR A 51 -11.17 -3.07 4.08
CA TYR A 51 -11.25 -2.52 2.74
C TYR A 51 -11.06 -1.00 2.75
N ALA A 52 -10.80 -0.44 1.58
CA ALA A 52 -10.87 0.99 1.35
C ALA A 52 -11.77 1.29 0.15
N LYS A 53 -12.39 2.48 0.17
CA LYS A 53 -13.01 3.03 -1.04
C LYS A 53 -11.94 3.73 -1.86
N TRP A 54 -11.81 3.34 -3.12
CA TRP A 54 -10.92 3.94 -4.09
C TRP A 54 -11.72 4.64 -5.19
N LYS A 55 -11.37 5.88 -5.45
CA LYS A 55 -11.84 6.63 -6.61
C LYS A 55 -10.75 7.58 -7.02
N LEU A 56 -10.18 7.42 -8.20
CA LEU A 56 -9.23 8.39 -8.71
C LEU A 56 -9.98 9.69 -9.03
N SER A 57 -9.69 10.74 -8.27
CA SER A 57 -10.18 12.08 -8.59
C SER A 57 -9.30 12.72 -9.68
N ASN A 58 -9.85 13.65 -10.44
CA ASN A 58 -9.06 14.42 -11.42
C ASN A 58 -7.92 15.19 -10.75
N PHE A 59 -8.13 15.69 -9.52
CA PHE A 59 -7.09 16.35 -8.73
C PHE A 59 -5.95 15.37 -8.39
N SER A 60 -6.27 14.18 -7.86
CA SER A 60 -5.24 13.20 -7.45
C SER A 60 -4.48 12.58 -8.62
N LYS A 61 -5.03 12.56 -9.84
CA LYS A 61 -4.40 11.88 -10.99
C LYS A 61 -3.04 12.46 -11.36
N ASP A 62 -2.90 13.78 -11.28
CA ASP A 62 -1.72 14.50 -11.74
C ASP A 62 -0.64 14.62 -10.65
N TYR A 63 -1.01 14.45 -9.37
CA TYR A 63 -0.10 14.56 -8.24
C TYR A 63 0.35 13.21 -7.66
N ILE A 64 -0.27 12.09 -8.03
CA ILE A 64 0.18 10.76 -7.59
C ILE A 64 1.37 10.32 -8.44
N ASP A 65 2.52 10.14 -7.81
CA ASP A 65 3.71 9.56 -8.44
C ASP A 65 3.57 8.03 -8.51
N TYR A 66 3.33 7.40 -7.35
CA TYR A 66 3.28 5.96 -7.19
C TYR A 66 2.16 5.56 -6.23
N ILE A 67 1.66 4.34 -6.42
CA ILE A 67 0.79 3.66 -5.49
C ILE A 67 1.36 2.26 -5.25
N TYR A 68 1.67 1.95 -4.00
CA TYR A 68 2.11 0.63 -3.58
C TYR A 68 1.07 -0.04 -2.70
N VAL A 69 1.03 -1.36 -2.73
CA VAL A 69 0.51 -2.13 -1.59
C VAL A 69 1.70 -2.56 -0.74
N GLU A 70 1.77 -2.06 0.49
CA GLU A 70 2.66 -2.58 1.52
C GLU A 70 1.95 -3.73 2.23
N LEU A 71 2.52 -4.93 2.17
CA LEU A 71 1.95 -6.16 2.69
C LEU A 71 2.92 -6.81 3.66
N GLU A 72 2.45 -7.11 4.88
CA GLU A 72 3.13 -7.95 5.85
C GLU A 72 2.43 -9.31 5.93
N TYR A 73 3.15 -10.39 5.64
CA TYR A 73 2.59 -11.74 5.55
C TYR A 73 3.58 -12.83 5.99
N GLY A 74 3.07 -14.04 6.20
CA GLY A 74 3.85 -15.25 6.44
C GLY A 74 3.10 -16.48 5.95
N SER A 75 3.81 -17.55 5.61
CA SER A 75 3.20 -18.82 5.21
C SER A 75 4.09 -19.98 5.64
N ALA A 76 3.49 -21.12 6.01
CA ALA A 76 4.25 -22.35 6.24
C ALA A 76 4.43 -23.18 4.95
N GLY A 77 3.80 -22.78 3.84
CA GLY A 77 3.80 -23.49 2.57
C GLY A 77 3.59 -22.54 1.39
N ALA A 78 2.94 -23.03 0.34
CA ALA A 78 2.57 -22.17 -0.78
C ALA A 78 1.39 -21.26 -0.39
N GLY A 79 1.18 -20.19 -1.14
CA GLY A 79 0.02 -19.33 -0.99
C GLY A 79 -0.05 -18.27 -2.07
N ASP A 80 -1.09 -17.46 -2.00
CA ASP A 80 -1.36 -16.41 -2.97
C ASP A 80 -2.02 -15.22 -2.28
N VAL A 81 -1.66 -14.00 -2.67
CA VAL A 81 -2.24 -12.77 -2.16
C VAL A 81 -2.39 -11.78 -3.30
N ASP A 82 -3.62 -11.27 -3.43
CA ASP A 82 -4.05 -10.39 -4.51
C ASP A 82 -4.64 -9.10 -3.97
N LEU A 83 -4.42 -8.01 -4.70
CA LEU A 83 -5.24 -6.80 -4.57
C LEU A 83 -6.54 -7.03 -5.33
N TYR A 84 -7.67 -6.82 -4.67
CA TYR A 84 -8.97 -7.25 -5.17
C TYR A 84 -10.00 -6.13 -5.21
N ASN A 85 -10.78 -6.07 -6.27
CA ASN A 85 -11.95 -5.21 -6.42
C ASN A 85 -13.17 -5.96 -5.88
N ILE A 86 -13.57 -5.64 -4.65
CA ILE A 86 -14.71 -6.24 -3.97
C ILE A 86 -16.02 -5.86 -4.67
N THR A 87 -16.11 -4.65 -5.22
CA THR A 87 -17.33 -4.18 -5.90
C THR A 87 -17.64 -5.01 -7.15
N ASP A 88 -16.64 -5.27 -7.99
CA ASP A 88 -16.84 -5.94 -9.28
C ASP A 88 -16.49 -7.42 -9.24
N GLY A 89 -15.96 -7.91 -8.13
CA GLY A 89 -15.58 -9.32 -7.96
C GLY A 89 -14.38 -9.73 -8.82
N SER A 90 -13.38 -8.86 -8.99
CA SER A 90 -12.25 -9.10 -9.90
C SER A 90 -10.90 -8.74 -9.29
N LYS A 91 -9.85 -9.45 -9.72
CA LYS A 91 -8.47 -9.14 -9.36
C LYS A 91 -8.03 -7.81 -9.99
N ILE A 92 -7.34 -7.00 -9.20
CA ILE A 92 -6.69 -5.76 -9.65
C ILE A 92 -5.21 -6.02 -9.97
N ALA A 93 -4.49 -6.70 -9.08
CA ALA A 93 -3.06 -7.00 -9.24
C ALA A 93 -2.65 -8.20 -8.38
N ASP A 94 -1.72 -9.00 -8.90
CA ASP A 94 -0.97 -9.98 -8.11
C ASP A 94 -0.04 -9.24 -7.13
N LEU A 95 -0.02 -9.65 -5.86
CA LEU A 95 0.89 -9.07 -4.87
C LEU A 95 2.05 -10.02 -4.59
N VAL A 96 1.76 -11.16 -3.99
CA VAL A 96 2.78 -12.16 -3.64
C VAL A 96 2.21 -13.57 -3.74
N ALA A 97 3.02 -14.48 -4.26
CA ALA A 97 2.71 -15.90 -4.31
C ALA A 97 3.89 -16.69 -3.72
N PRO A 98 4.02 -16.78 -2.39
CA PRO A 98 5.08 -17.57 -1.78
C PRO A 98 4.98 -19.03 -2.26
N SER A 99 6.09 -19.58 -2.74
CA SER A 99 6.17 -20.99 -3.17
C SER A 99 6.57 -21.95 -2.05
N GLY A 100 6.78 -21.43 -0.84
CA GLY A 100 7.26 -22.18 0.32
C GLY A 100 7.28 -21.30 1.56
N ALA A 101 7.79 -21.84 2.66
CA ALA A 101 7.70 -21.20 3.96
C ALA A 101 8.38 -19.83 4.00
N THR A 102 7.66 -18.83 4.51
CA THR A 102 8.14 -17.48 4.81
C THR A 102 7.62 -17.06 6.19
N SER A 103 8.38 -16.24 6.91
CA SER A 103 7.98 -15.75 8.23
C SER A 103 8.06 -14.23 8.24
N HIS A 104 6.95 -13.57 8.59
CA HIS A 104 6.86 -12.11 8.79
C HIS A 104 7.63 -11.30 7.74
N THR A 105 7.31 -11.53 6.47
CA THR A 105 7.90 -10.82 5.34
C THR A 105 7.09 -9.57 5.04
N ILE A 106 7.79 -8.45 4.83
CA ILE A 106 7.19 -7.19 4.39
C ILE A 106 7.61 -6.93 2.94
N THR A 107 6.63 -6.63 2.08
CA THR A 107 6.85 -6.31 0.67
C THR A 107 6.11 -5.04 0.29
N ARG A 108 6.61 -4.33 -0.73
CA ARG A 108 5.89 -3.24 -1.41
C ARG A 108 5.78 -3.58 -2.88
N VAL A 109 4.54 -3.67 -3.37
CA VAL A 109 4.23 -4.01 -4.76
C VAL A 109 3.64 -2.78 -5.44
N ASP A 110 4.22 -2.38 -6.58
CA ASP A 110 3.72 -1.25 -7.36
C ASP A 110 2.42 -1.63 -8.09
N VAL A 111 1.33 -0.92 -7.76
CA VAL A 111 0.00 -1.09 -8.34
C VAL A 111 -0.50 0.20 -9.00
N THR A 112 0.41 1.14 -9.27
CA THR A 112 0.09 2.49 -9.77
C THR A 112 -0.77 2.44 -11.02
N SER A 113 -0.33 1.69 -12.04
CA SER A 113 -1.04 1.59 -13.31
C SER A 113 -2.42 0.97 -13.15
N ALA A 114 -2.53 -0.09 -12.34
CA ALA A 114 -3.78 -0.81 -12.13
C ALA A 114 -4.82 0.09 -11.42
N LEU A 115 -4.41 0.81 -10.37
CA LEU A 115 -5.33 1.69 -9.64
C LEU A 115 -5.63 3.00 -10.37
N LYS A 116 -4.68 3.53 -11.16
CA LYS A 116 -4.96 4.70 -12.02
C LYS A 116 -5.92 4.38 -13.16
N ALA A 117 -6.05 3.11 -13.56
CA ALA A 117 -7.04 2.68 -14.56
C ALA A 117 -8.49 2.66 -14.02
N ILE A 118 -8.67 2.65 -12.69
CA ILE A 118 -10.00 2.65 -12.05
C ILE A 118 -10.54 4.09 -11.99
N THR A 119 -11.50 4.39 -12.86
CA THR A 119 -12.08 5.73 -13.02
C THR A 119 -13.43 5.94 -12.30
N SER A 120 -14.03 4.87 -11.79
CA SER A 120 -15.25 4.90 -10.98
C SER A 120 -14.94 4.50 -9.54
N GLU A 121 -15.82 4.85 -8.60
CA GLU A 121 -15.64 4.42 -7.20
C GLU A 121 -15.72 2.90 -7.10
N LYS A 122 -14.73 2.29 -6.44
CA LYS A 122 -14.65 0.87 -6.13
C LYS A 122 -14.29 0.65 -4.68
N THR A 123 -14.78 -0.44 -4.11
CA THR A 123 -14.30 -0.97 -2.84
C THR A 123 -13.17 -1.94 -3.14
N ILE A 124 -11.98 -1.67 -2.61
CA ILE A 124 -10.79 -2.49 -2.79
C ILE A 124 -10.39 -3.13 -1.46
N GLY A 125 -9.88 -4.35 -1.52
CA GLY A 125 -9.39 -5.09 -0.36
C GLY A 125 -8.35 -6.12 -0.78
N ILE A 126 -8.06 -7.05 0.11
CA ILE A 126 -7.09 -8.12 -0.13
C ILE A 126 -7.82 -9.44 -0.25
N GLN A 127 -7.40 -10.26 -1.21
CA GLN A 127 -7.70 -11.68 -1.22
C GLN A 127 -6.45 -12.48 -0.88
N ALA A 128 -6.63 -13.57 -0.16
CA ALA A 128 -5.54 -14.47 0.20
C ALA A 128 -5.98 -15.94 0.06
N ALA A 129 -5.02 -16.80 -0.26
CA ALA A 129 -5.17 -18.25 -0.25
C ALA A 129 -3.93 -18.88 0.41
N GLY A 130 -4.17 -19.93 1.19
CA GLY A 130 -3.14 -20.90 1.57
C GLY A 130 -2.98 -21.97 0.50
N ASP A 131 -2.42 -23.12 0.86
CA ASP A 131 -2.25 -24.27 -0.05
C ASP A 131 -3.26 -25.41 0.18
N GLY A 132 -4.25 -25.20 1.07
CA GLY A 132 -5.20 -26.22 1.50
C GLY A 132 -4.73 -27.04 2.71
N THR A 133 -3.45 -26.95 3.09
CA THR A 133 -2.85 -27.63 4.25
C THR A 133 -2.26 -26.63 5.24
N ASN A 134 -1.45 -25.70 4.74
CA ASN A 134 -0.79 -24.63 5.47
C ASN A 134 -1.57 -23.33 5.31
N ALA A 135 -1.66 -22.58 6.40
CA ALA A 135 -2.24 -21.24 6.37
C ALA A 135 -1.23 -20.23 5.80
N LEU A 136 -1.76 -19.28 5.01
CA LEU A 136 -1.12 -18.00 4.76
C LEU A 136 -1.71 -16.97 5.74
N ASP A 137 -0.82 -16.33 6.48
CA ASP A 137 -1.13 -15.27 7.44
C ASP A 137 -0.87 -13.91 6.80
N VAL A 138 -1.86 -13.03 6.78
CA VAL A 138 -1.70 -11.61 6.48
C VAL A 138 -1.78 -10.83 7.78
N TYR A 139 -0.68 -10.21 8.19
CA TYR A 139 -0.60 -9.44 9.44
C TYR A 139 -1.11 -8.02 9.24
N SER A 140 -0.76 -7.40 8.11
CA SER A 140 -1.27 -6.09 7.73
C SER A 140 -1.15 -5.87 6.22
N ALA A 141 -2.02 -5.01 5.69
CA ALA A 141 -1.93 -4.53 4.31
C ALA A 141 -2.34 -3.06 4.25
N LYS A 142 -1.58 -2.25 3.51
CA LYS A 142 -1.84 -0.81 3.35
C LYS A 142 -1.65 -0.39 1.91
N LEU A 143 -2.53 0.47 1.43
CA LEU A 143 -2.31 1.21 0.21
C LEU A 143 -1.48 2.46 0.52
N ILE A 144 -0.24 2.49 0.02
CA ILE A 144 0.67 3.62 0.16
C ILE A 144 0.59 4.46 -1.11
N ILE A 145 0.09 5.68 -0.98
CA ILE A 145 -0.02 6.64 -2.08
C ILE A 145 1.10 7.66 -1.91
N VAL A 146 2.01 7.72 -2.87
CA VAL A 146 3.09 8.69 -2.91
C VAL A 146 2.67 9.84 -3.81
N MET A 147 2.59 11.04 -3.25
CA MET A 147 2.21 12.25 -3.96
C MET A 147 3.36 13.25 -4.00
N SER A 148 3.49 13.95 -5.12
CA SER A 148 4.36 15.10 -5.27
C SER A 148 3.55 16.34 -5.66
N PHE A 149 3.92 17.49 -5.12
CA PHE A 149 3.38 18.78 -5.53
C PHE A 149 4.47 19.52 -6.31
N SER A 150 4.11 20.01 -7.49
CA SER A 150 4.93 20.89 -8.33
C SER A 150 4.41 22.32 -8.30
#